data_AF-A0A2V6CYM3-F1
#
_entry.id   AF-A0A2V6CYM3-F1
#
_cell.length_a   1.000
_cell.length_b   1.000
_cell.length_c   1.000
_cell.angle_alpha   90.00
_cell.angle_beta   90.00
_cell.angle_gamma   90.00
#
_symmetry.space_group_name_H-M   'P 1'
#
loop_
_entity.id
_entity.type
_entity.pdbx_description
1 polymer ?
#
loop_
_entity_poly.entity_id
_entity_poly.type
_entity_poly.pdbx_seq_one_letter_code
_entity_poly.pdbx_strand_id
1 'polypeptide(L)'
;ARKILDKLTTASRQGYIPAYSLAVIHLSLGDKEGALRLLAKSYEDRAPFDTGVFGSIKIDRRLEPLRGEPRFEALVRKVMSGGVSEAP
;
A
#
# COMPACT_ATOMS: atom_id res chain seq x y z
N ALA A 1 31.98 8.82 -2.65
CA ALA A 1 31.04 8.67 -3.78
C ALA A 1 29.73 7.95 -3.42
N ARG A 2 29.74 6.80 -2.73
CA ARG A 2 28.53 5.97 -2.50
C ARG A 2 27.42 6.63 -1.64
N LYS A 3 27.77 7.43 -0.63
CA LYS A 3 26.79 8.12 0.25
C LYS A 3 25.85 9.09 -0.48
N ILE A 4 26.29 9.67 -1.61
CA ILE A 4 25.47 10.59 -2.40
C ILE A 4 24.46 9.80 -3.23
N LEU A 5 24.85 8.64 -3.77
CA LEU A 5 23.95 7.74 -4.49
C LEU A 5 22.88 7.16 -3.56
N ASP A 6 23.23 6.78 -2.33
CA ASP A 6 22.24 6.30 -1.35
C ASP A 6 21.28 7.42 -0.93
N LYS A 7 21.77 8.65 -0.72
CA LYS A 7 20.92 9.81 -0.45
C LYS A 7 20.01 10.16 -1.62
N LEU A 8 20.51 10.12 -2.85
CA LEU A 8 19.73 10.36 -4.07
C LEU A 8 18.71 9.23 -4.33
N THR A 9 19.07 7.98 -4.05
CA THR A 9 18.14 6.84 -4.13
C THR A 9 17.07 6.94 -3.06
N THR A 10 17.43 7.35 -1.84
CA THR A 10 16.49 7.58 -0.73
C THR A 10 15.60 8.79 -1.00
N ALA A 11 16.13 9.88 -1.56
CA ALA A 11 15.36 11.07 -1.95
C ALA A 11 14.49 10.83 -3.19
N SER A 12 14.95 10.01 -4.14
CA SER A 12 14.12 9.53 -5.26
C SER A 12 12.95 8.68 -4.76
N ARG A 13 13.17 7.86 -3.72
CA ARG A 13 12.09 7.18 -2.98
C ARG A 13 11.16 8.15 -2.24
N GLN A 14 11.61 9.37 -1.90
CA GLN A 14 10.76 10.41 -1.29
C GLN A 14 9.91 11.19 -2.31
N GLY A 15 10.31 11.22 -3.59
CA GLY A 15 9.49 11.76 -4.70
C GLY A 15 8.53 10.74 -5.32
N TYR A 16 8.58 9.48 -4.87
CA TYR A 16 7.63 8.45 -5.27
C TYR A 16 6.34 8.63 -4.46
N ILE A 17 5.26 9.07 -5.12
CA ILE A 17 3.93 9.04 -4.49
C ILE A 17 3.56 7.56 -4.32
N PRO A 18 3.41 7.05 -3.09
CA PRO A 18 3.04 5.66 -2.89
C PRO A 18 1.74 5.33 -3.62
N ALA A 19 1.66 4.16 -4.24
CA ALA A 19 0.43 3.69 -4.88
C ALA A 19 -0.75 3.68 -3.89
N TYR A 20 -0.47 3.51 -2.60
CA TYR A 20 -1.43 3.72 -1.52
C TYR A 20 -2.08 5.12 -1.50
N SER A 21 -1.28 6.19 -1.57
CA SER A 21 -1.81 7.57 -1.52
C SER A 21 -2.67 7.85 -2.75
N LEU A 22 -2.29 7.32 -3.92
CA LEU A 22 -3.12 7.36 -5.12
C LEU A 22 -4.42 6.56 -4.95
N ALA A 23 -4.38 5.41 -4.29
CA ALA A 23 -5.57 4.61 -4.04
C ALA A 23 -6.61 5.36 -3.20
N VAL A 24 -6.17 6.09 -2.17
CA VAL A 24 -7.03 6.94 -1.35
C VAL A 24 -7.69 8.05 -2.19
N ILE A 25 -6.95 8.65 -3.12
CA ILE A 25 -7.48 9.67 -4.04
C ILE A 25 -8.55 9.07 -4.96
N HIS A 26 -8.26 7.95 -5.62
CA HIS A 26 -9.23 7.25 -6.48
C HIS A 26 -10.51 6.89 -5.70
N LEU A 27 -10.35 6.43 -4.46
CA LEU A 27 -11.49 6.10 -3.62
C LEU A 27 -12.33 7.33 -3.25
N SER A 28 -11.68 8.47 -3.01
CA SER A 28 -12.35 9.76 -2.74
C SER A 28 -13.12 10.28 -3.97
N LEU A 29 -12.71 9.87 -5.17
CA LEU A 29 -13.41 10.15 -6.44
C LEU A 29 -14.51 9.12 -6.76
N GLY A 30 -14.75 8.14 -5.89
CA GLY A 30 -15.72 7.07 -6.10
C GLY A 30 -15.21 5.92 -6.99
N ASP A 31 -13.97 5.98 -7.48
CA ASP A 31 -13.35 4.92 -8.28
C ASP A 31 -12.78 3.81 -7.38
N LYS A 32 -13.68 2.94 -6.92
CA LYS A 32 -13.33 1.78 -6.10
C LYS A 32 -12.38 0.80 -6.81
N GLU A 33 -12.60 0.57 -8.10
CA GLU A 33 -11.80 -0.39 -8.87
C GLU A 33 -10.36 0.12 -9.04
N GLY A 34 -10.16 1.41 -9.32
CA GLY A 34 -8.84 2.04 -9.35
C GLY A 34 -8.14 1.98 -7.99
N ALA A 35 -8.86 2.27 -6.92
CA ALA A 35 -8.33 2.16 -5.57
C ALA A 35 -7.84 0.73 -5.25
N LEU A 36 -8.64 -0.29 -5.56
CA LEU A 36 -8.27 -1.70 -5.32
C LEU A 36 -7.02 -2.12 -6.12
N ARG A 37 -6.91 -1.72 -7.39
CA ARG A 37 -5.71 -2.00 -8.22
C ARG A 37 -4.45 -1.37 -7.63
N LEU A 38 -4.55 -0.12 -7.21
CA LEU A 38 -3.43 0.61 -6.63
C LEU A 38 -3.02 0.06 -5.26
N LEU A 39 -3.98 -0.37 -4.43
CA LEU A 39 -3.70 -1.04 -3.16
C LEU A 39 -2.96 -2.37 -3.35
N ALA A 40 -3.39 -3.19 -4.32
CA ALA A 40 -2.71 -4.44 -4.66
C ALA A 40 -1.28 -4.20 -5.14
N LYS A 41 -1.09 -3.22 -6.03
CA LYS A 41 0.24 -2.80 -6.50
C LYS A 41 1.13 -2.33 -5.36
N SER A 42 0.60 -1.51 -4.44
CA SER A 42 1.36 -1.04 -3.26
C SER A 42 1.85 -2.19 -2.38
N TYR A 43 1.06 -3.27 -2.27
CA TYR A 43 1.44 -4.49 -1.56
C TYR A 43 2.54 -5.27 -2.29
N GLU A 44 2.41 -5.46 -3.59
CA GLU A 44 3.40 -6.17 -4.43
C GLU A 44 4.75 -5.45 -4.46
N ASP A 45 4.74 -4.13 -4.62
CA ASP A 45 5.94 -3.30 -4.66
C ASP A 45 6.64 -3.22 -3.28
N ARG A 46 6.04 -3.81 -2.22
CA ARG A 46 6.41 -3.62 -0.81
C ARG A 46 6.65 -2.14 -0.48
N ALA A 47 5.91 -1.27 -1.15
CA ALA A 47 6.04 0.17 -1.00
C ALA A 47 5.56 0.57 0.39
N PRO A 48 6.26 1.52 1.06
CA PRO A 48 5.81 2.02 2.35
C PRO A 48 4.41 2.64 2.21
N PHE A 49 3.51 2.25 3.12
CA PHE A 49 2.26 2.96 3.33
C PHE A 49 2.58 4.27 4.06
N ASP A 50 1.78 5.32 3.84
CA ASP A 50 1.90 6.59 4.58
C ASP A 50 1.82 6.37 6.10
N THR A 51 1.18 5.29 6.55
CA THR A 51 1.04 4.91 7.97
C THR A 51 2.21 4.10 8.53
N GLY A 52 3.26 3.82 7.75
CA GLY A 52 4.48 3.14 8.19
C GLY A 52 4.34 1.61 8.42
N VAL A 53 3.12 1.08 8.59
CA VAL A 53 2.87 -0.36 8.78
C VAL A 53 1.64 -0.80 7.99
N PHE A 54 1.78 -1.88 7.22
CA PHE A 54 0.70 -2.51 6.47
C PHE A 54 -0.49 -2.95 7.35
N GLY A 55 -0.25 -3.28 8.62
CA GLY A 55 -1.28 -3.69 9.59
C GLY A 55 -2.38 -2.65 9.83
N SER A 56 -2.12 -1.37 9.56
CA SER A 56 -3.12 -0.30 9.73
C SER A 56 -4.21 -0.32 8.65
N ILE A 57 -4.04 -1.09 7.57
CA ILE A 57 -5.01 -1.18 6.47
C ILE A 57 -6.43 -1.56 6.93
N LYS A 58 -6.54 -2.37 8.00
CA LYS A 58 -7.83 -2.78 8.56
C LYS A 58 -8.54 -1.70 9.37
N ILE A 59 -7.82 -0.70 9.87
CA ILE A 59 -8.39 0.35 10.73
C ILE A 59 -8.39 1.73 10.06
N ASP A 60 -7.80 1.83 8.87
CA ASP A 60 -7.82 3.06 8.10
C ASP A 60 -9.25 3.39 7.64
N ARG A 61 -9.78 4.51 8.14
CA ARG A 61 -11.13 4.98 7.82
C ARG A 61 -11.27 5.41 6.36
N ARG A 62 -10.17 5.80 5.71
CA ARG A 62 -10.19 6.16 4.28
C ARG A 62 -10.58 4.98 3.41
N LEU A 63 -10.31 3.75 3.86
CA LEU A 63 -10.61 2.52 3.15
C LEU A 63 -11.97 1.90 3.53
N GLU A 64 -12.73 2.56 4.41
CA GLU A 64 -14.07 2.11 4.80
C GLU A 64 -14.99 1.78 3.61
N PRO A 65 -15.00 2.55 2.49
CA PRO A 65 -15.84 2.24 1.34
C PRO A 65 -15.47 0.94 0.58
N LEU A 66 -14.30 0.35 0.86
CA LEU A 66 -13.84 -0.91 0.30
C LEU A 66 -14.06 -2.11 1.25
N ARG A 67 -14.52 -1.87 2.48
CA ARG A 67 -14.83 -2.95 3.42
C ARG A 67 -15.96 -3.82 2.86
N GLY A 68 -15.79 -5.14 2.94
CA GLY A 68 -16.72 -6.09 2.34
C GLY A 68 -16.48 -6.37 0.85
N GLU A 69 -15.61 -5.62 0.16
CA GLU A 69 -15.18 -5.99 -1.18
C GLU A 69 -14.30 -7.25 -1.11
N PRO A 70 -14.62 -8.34 -1.84
CA PRO A 70 -13.87 -9.59 -1.77
C PRO A 70 -12.37 -9.43 -2.05
N ARG A 71 -12.04 -8.53 -2.99
CA ARG A 71 -10.65 -8.19 -3.37
C ARG A 71 -9.92 -7.46 -2.24
N PHE A 72 -10.60 -6.55 -1.55
CA PHE A 72 -10.03 -5.85 -0.40
C PHE A 72 -9.75 -6.81 0.75
N GLU A 73 -10.72 -7.67 1.10
CA GLU A 73 -10.55 -8.66 2.17
C GLU A 73 -9.45 -9.68 1.87
N ALA A 74 -9.26 -10.05 0.60
CA ALA A 74 -8.14 -10.90 0.18
C ALA A 74 -6.79 -10.19 0.37
N LEU A 75 -6.69 -8.92 0.01
CA LEU A 75 -5.48 -8.11 0.21
C LEU A 75 -5.15 -7.97 1.70
N VAL A 76 -6.15 -7.64 2.52
CA VAL A 76 -6.03 -7.55 3.97
C VAL A 76 -5.53 -8.87 4.57
N ARG A 77 -6.04 -10.01 4.10
CA ARG A 77 -5.55 -11.33 4.52
C ARG A 77 -4.07 -11.49 4.16
N LYS A 78 -3.67 -11.24 2.92
CA LYS A 78 -2.25 -11.33 2.49
C LYS A 78 -1.32 -10.45 3.33
N VAL A 79 -1.77 -9.25 3.66
CA VAL A 79 -1.05 -8.31 4.53
C VAL A 79 -0.86 -8.88 5.94
N MET A 80 -1.89 -9.49 6.51
CA MET A 80 -1.85 -10.03 7.87
C MET A 80 -1.14 -11.39 7.93
N SER A 81 -1.26 -12.21 6.89
CA SER A 81 -0.58 -13.50 6.73
C SER A 81 0.91 -13.36 6.46
N GLY A 82 1.34 -12.23 5.88
CA GLY A 82 2.74 -11.92 5.59
C GLY A 82 3.67 -11.76 6.81
N GLY A 83 3.16 -11.99 8.03
CA GLY A 83 3.98 -12.19 9.24
C GLY A 83 4.50 -13.62 9.42
N VAL A 84 3.99 -14.59 8.65
CA VAL A 84 4.57 -15.94 8.58
C VAL A 84 5.26 -16.06 7.22
N SER A 85 6.57 -15.83 7.23
CA SER A 85 7.44 -16.33 6.19
C SER A 85 7.36 -17.86 6.21
N GLU A 86 6.42 -18.44 5.47
CA GLU A 86 6.58 -19.80 4.99
C GLU A 86 7.57 -19.72 3.83
N ALA A 87 8.84 -19.92 4.18
CA ALA A 87 9.87 -20.32 3.23
C ALA A 87 10.20 -21.80 3.51
N PRO A 88 10.40 -22.63 2.47
CA PRO A 88 10.76 -24.03 2.60
C PRO A 88 12.13 -24.25 3.23
#